data_AF-A0A384CNW7-F1
#
_entry.id   AF-A0A384CNW7-F1
#
_cell.length_a   1.000
_cell.length_b   1.000
_cell.length_c   1.000
_cell.angle_alpha   90.00
_cell.angle_beta   90.00
_cell.angle_gamma   90.00
#
_symmetry.space_group_name_H-M   'P 1'
#
loop_
_entity.id
_entity.type
_entity.pdbx_description
1 polymer ?
#
loop_
_entity_poly.entity_id
_entity_poly.type
_entity_poly.pdbx_seq_one_letter_code
_entity_poly.pdbx_strand_id
1 'polypeptide(L)'
;MAFESQGDLILADDIYNSCFQMRSLSEEGGGGILFPHQERPSLQVSWESCDHSCSQLPGPASRNYASHSRFMNHRVPAHKRYQPTEYEHAANCATHALWIIPSIVGSSNLYFLSDDDWETISAWVYGLGLCGLFVVSTVFHTISWKKSHLRMVEHCLHMFDRMVIYFFIAASYAPWLNLRELGPWASHMRWLVWIMASVGTIYVFFFHERYKLVELLCYVIMGFFPALVILSMPNTEGIWELLTGGVFYCLGMVFFKSDGTIPFAHAIWHLFVAFGAGTHYYAIWRYLYLPSTLQAKLSK
;
A
#
# COMPACT_ATOMS: atom_id res chain seq x y z
N MET A 1 37.13 -3.69 -8.20
CA MET A 1 35.74 -4.09 -7.93
C MET A 1 35.53 -3.87 -6.44
N ALA A 2 35.25 -2.62 -6.06
CA ALA A 2 35.08 -2.19 -4.69
C ALA A 2 34.03 -1.07 -4.71
N PHE A 3 32.88 -1.32 -4.09
CA PHE A 3 32.00 -0.28 -3.59
C PHE A 3 31.60 -0.75 -2.19
N GLU A 4 32.45 -0.32 -1.26
CA GLU A 4 32.31 -0.46 0.17
C GLU A 4 31.32 0.57 0.72
N SER A 5 30.80 0.21 1.89
CA SER A 5 29.77 0.82 2.72
C SER A 5 29.70 2.37 2.76
N GLN A 6 28.53 2.91 2.40
CA GLN A 6 28.02 4.21 2.86
C GLN A 6 26.75 4.07 3.74
N GLY A 7 26.32 2.83 4.04
CA GLY A 7 25.13 2.56 4.85
C GLY A 7 25.39 2.51 6.36
N ASP A 8 26.62 2.18 6.77
CA ASP A 8 26.91 1.94 8.20
C ASP A 8 27.36 3.19 8.96
N LEU A 9 27.73 4.28 8.27
CA LEU A 9 28.11 5.54 8.93
C LEU A 9 26.88 6.31 9.46
N ILE A 10 25.70 6.14 8.86
CA ILE A 10 24.47 6.83 9.27
C ILE A 10 23.92 6.25 10.58
N LEU A 11 24.19 4.96 10.86
CA LEU A 11 23.75 4.30 12.08
C LEU A 11 24.54 4.75 13.34
N ALA A 12 25.78 5.23 13.16
CA ALA A 12 26.62 5.71 14.26
C ALA A 12 26.22 7.12 14.73
N ASP A 13 25.80 7.99 13.80
CA ASP A 13 25.37 9.36 14.10
C ASP A 13 24.02 9.42 14.85
N ASP A 14 23.10 8.48 14.57
CA ASP A 14 21.80 8.41 15.26
C ASP A 14 21.91 7.93 16.72
N ILE A 15 22.92 7.13 17.05
CA ILE A 15 23.18 6.70 18.45
C ILE A 15 23.88 7.81 19.25
N TYR A 16 24.81 8.56 18.65
CA TYR A 16 25.50 9.65 19.33
C TYR A 16 24.57 10.82 19.67
N ASN A 17 23.65 11.17 18.76
CA ASN A 17 22.68 12.24 18.97
C ASN A 17 21.60 11.89 20.01
N SER A 18 21.20 10.63 20.10
CA SER A 18 20.22 10.16 21.10
C SER A 18 20.77 10.21 22.54
N CYS A 19 22.08 10.02 22.73
CA CYS A 19 22.72 10.10 24.05
C CYS A 19 22.91 11.54 24.55
N PHE A 20 23.10 12.51 23.64
CA PHE A 20 23.28 13.92 24.03
C PHE A 20 21.95 14.57 24.46
N GLN A 21 20.83 14.13 23.86
CA GLN A 21 19.51 14.70 24.10
C GLN A 21 18.85 14.20 25.40
N MET A 22 19.29 13.06 25.96
CA MET A 22 18.86 12.61 27.30
C MET A 22 19.60 13.30 28.44
N ARG A 23 20.76 13.93 28.20
CA ARG A 23 21.51 14.63 29.27
C ARG A 23 21.00 16.04 29.53
N SER A 24 20.37 16.70 28.55
CA SER A 24 19.88 18.07 28.68
C SER A 24 18.51 18.20 29.36
N LEU A 25 17.79 17.10 29.58
CA LEU A 25 16.45 17.11 30.21
C LEU A 25 16.48 16.84 31.72
N SER A 26 17.67 16.72 32.34
CA SER A 26 17.83 16.45 33.77
C SER A 26 18.28 17.66 34.61
N GLU A 27 18.57 18.82 34.00
CA GLU A 27 19.12 19.99 34.73
C GLU A 27 18.15 21.19 34.90
N GLU A 28 16.89 21.11 34.48
CA GLU A 28 15.90 22.20 34.68
C GLU A 28 14.93 21.94 35.85
N GLY A 29 15.48 21.65 37.03
CA GLY A 29 14.69 21.40 38.25
C GLY A 29 15.34 21.91 39.53
N GLY A 30 15.51 23.23 39.67
CA GLY A 30 16.00 23.83 40.92
C GLY A 30 15.90 25.36 40.89
N GLY A 31 15.08 25.94 41.78
CA GLY A 31 14.64 27.33 41.70
C GLY A 31 15.55 28.41 42.31
N GLY A 32 15.10 29.66 42.11
CA GLY A 32 15.34 30.82 42.97
C GLY A 32 16.58 31.67 42.69
N ILE A 33 16.39 32.91 42.24
CA ILE A 33 16.62 34.18 43.01
C ILE A 33 16.64 35.37 42.03
N LEU A 34 15.99 36.46 42.47
CA LEU A 34 15.77 37.79 41.89
C LEU A 34 17.06 38.63 41.75
N PHE A 35 17.23 39.46 40.69
CA PHE A 35 17.65 40.89 40.72
C PHE A 35 17.56 41.56 39.31
N PRO A 36 17.37 42.90 39.18
CA PRO A 36 16.85 43.57 37.98
C PRO A 36 17.87 44.38 37.13
N HIS A 37 17.36 44.85 35.97
CA HIS A 37 17.82 45.95 35.09
C HIS A 37 19.01 45.74 34.13
N GLN A 38 18.75 45.77 32.80
CA GLN A 38 19.42 46.65 31.82
C GLN A 38 18.72 46.56 30.44
N GLU A 39 18.32 47.70 29.86
CA GLU A 39 17.71 47.84 28.53
C GLU A 39 18.72 47.92 27.37
N ARG A 40 18.21 47.64 26.15
CA ARG A 40 18.61 48.07 24.77
C ARG A 40 19.25 47.00 23.85
N PRO A 41 19.19 47.17 22.51
CA PRO A 41 18.05 47.58 21.68
C PRO A 41 17.87 46.69 20.43
N SER A 42 16.75 46.91 19.74
CA SER A 42 16.27 46.31 18.49
C SER A 42 17.23 46.43 17.29
N LEU A 43 17.52 45.30 16.63
CA LEU A 43 18.07 45.24 15.27
C LEU A 43 16.94 44.93 14.28
N GLN A 44 16.47 45.95 13.56
CA GLN A 44 15.70 45.80 12.33
C GLN A 44 16.68 45.51 11.19
N VAL A 45 16.50 44.37 10.49
CA VAL A 45 17.21 44.09 9.24
C VAL A 45 16.25 44.44 8.09
N SER A 46 16.69 45.34 7.23
CA SER A 46 15.95 45.83 6.06
C SER A 46 15.87 44.77 4.96
N TRP A 47 14.73 44.72 4.29
CA TRP A 47 14.51 43.95 3.07
C TRP A 47 14.62 44.88 1.87
N GLU A 48 15.80 44.98 1.26
CA GLU A 48 15.93 45.61 -0.05
C GLU A 48 16.88 44.86 -0.98
N SER A 49 16.37 44.60 -2.18
CA SER A 49 17.06 44.43 -3.46
C SER A 49 17.84 43.14 -3.76
N CYS A 50 17.20 42.28 -4.56
CA CYS A 50 17.85 41.64 -5.72
C CYS A 50 16.79 41.18 -6.73
N ASP A 51 16.30 42.09 -7.55
CA ASP A 51 15.66 41.78 -8.83
C ASP A 51 16.43 42.50 -9.93
N HIS A 52 17.27 41.77 -10.66
CA HIS A 52 17.59 42.09 -12.04
C HIS A 52 18.21 40.88 -12.76
N SER A 53 17.44 40.37 -13.73
CA SER A 53 17.87 39.72 -14.97
C SER A 53 18.83 38.53 -14.90
N CYS A 54 18.27 37.33 -14.88
CA CYS A 54 18.92 36.16 -15.48
C CYS A 54 17.92 35.40 -16.36
N SER A 55 17.72 35.91 -17.58
CA SER A 55 17.11 35.16 -18.68
C SER A 55 18.07 34.05 -19.13
N GLN A 56 18.10 32.95 -18.38
CA GLN A 56 18.76 31.71 -18.78
C GLN A 56 17.72 30.85 -19.50
N LEU A 57 17.92 30.61 -20.80
CA LEU A 57 17.15 29.62 -21.54
C LEU A 57 17.28 28.26 -20.85
N PRO A 58 16.19 27.55 -20.56
CA PRO A 58 16.27 26.27 -19.89
C PRO A 58 16.99 25.25 -20.79
N GLY A 59 18.17 24.79 -20.36
CA GLY A 59 18.85 23.63 -20.94
C GLY A 59 17.98 22.36 -20.95
N PRO A 60 18.40 21.29 -21.65
CA PRO A 60 17.59 20.08 -21.82
C PRO A 60 17.15 19.43 -20.49
N ALA A 61 17.93 19.59 -19.41
CA ALA A 61 17.57 19.14 -18.06
C ALA A 61 16.38 19.92 -17.45
N SER A 62 16.28 21.23 -17.70
CA SER A 62 15.20 22.07 -17.18
C SER A 62 13.87 21.92 -17.92
N ARG A 63 13.86 21.46 -19.18
CA ARG A 63 12.61 21.05 -19.84
C ARG A 63 11.99 19.83 -19.15
N ASN A 64 12.80 18.83 -18.78
CA ASN A 64 12.33 17.64 -18.07
C ASN A 64 11.88 17.98 -16.65
N TYR A 65 12.59 18.87 -15.95
CA TYR A 65 12.20 19.36 -14.62
C TYR A 65 10.87 20.13 -14.65
N ALA A 66 10.69 21.03 -15.63
CA ALA A 66 9.44 21.78 -15.81
C ALA A 66 8.26 20.90 -16.23
N SER A 67 8.51 19.78 -16.92
CA SER A 67 7.48 18.77 -17.24
C SER A 67 7.07 17.96 -16.02
N HIS A 68 8.03 17.53 -15.19
CA HIS A 68 7.75 16.74 -13.99
C HIS A 68 7.00 17.54 -12.93
N SER A 69 7.28 18.85 -12.77
CA SER A 69 6.60 19.70 -11.79
C SER A 69 5.11 19.90 -12.06
N ARG A 70 4.63 19.64 -13.29
CA ARG A 70 3.21 19.70 -13.63
C ARG A 70 2.43 18.48 -13.10
N PHE A 71 3.08 17.33 -13.05
CA PHE A 71 2.43 16.05 -12.74
C PHE A 71 2.75 15.53 -11.33
N MET A 72 3.82 16.02 -10.70
CA MET A 72 4.29 15.57 -9.39
C MET A 72 4.80 16.75 -8.58
N ASN A 73 4.54 16.74 -7.27
CA ASN A 73 5.07 17.74 -6.34
C ASN A 73 6.57 17.54 -6.08
N HIS A 74 7.23 18.58 -5.57
CA HIS A 74 8.63 18.48 -5.13
C HIS A 74 8.77 17.40 -4.04
N ARG A 75 9.91 16.69 -4.03
CA ARG A 75 10.17 15.66 -3.02
C ARG A 75 10.02 16.24 -1.62
N VAL A 76 9.23 15.55 -0.81
CA VAL A 76 8.89 16.01 0.55
C VAL A 76 10.00 15.59 1.52
N PRO A 77 10.35 16.44 2.51
CA PRO A 77 11.28 16.04 3.57
C PRO A 77 10.87 14.74 4.27
N ALA A 78 11.85 13.96 4.75
CA ALA A 78 11.63 12.63 5.33
C ALA A 78 10.60 12.56 6.48
N HIS A 79 10.32 13.68 7.15
CA HIS A 79 9.37 13.78 8.27
C HIS A 79 7.93 14.14 7.84
N LYS A 80 7.63 14.29 6.55
CA LYS A 80 6.32 14.67 6.02
C LYS A 80 5.85 13.71 4.92
N ARG A 81 4.54 13.44 4.90
CA ARG A 81 3.90 12.60 3.89
C ARG A 81 3.92 13.29 2.53
N TYR A 82 4.17 12.52 1.46
CA TYR A 82 3.97 13.01 0.10
C TYR A 82 2.50 13.42 -0.09
N GLN A 83 2.28 14.67 -0.53
CA GLN A 83 0.96 15.16 -0.87
C GLN A 83 0.83 15.07 -2.40
N PRO A 84 -0.07 14.22 -2.93
CA PRO A 84 -0.26 14.09 -4.37
C PRO A 84 -0.82 15.37 -4.99
N THR A 85 -0.54 15.59 -6.27
CA THR A 85 -1.17 16.67 -7.05
C THR A 85 -2.65 16.35 -7.33
N GLU A 86 -3.44 17.32 -7.79
CA GLU A 86 -4.83 17.06 -8.21
C GLU A 86 -4.92 15.99 -9.30
N TYR A 87 -3.96 15.97 -10.24
CA TYR A 87 -3.88 14.96 -11.29
C TYR A 87 -3.62 13.57 -10.72
N GLU A 88 -2.73 13.46 -9.73
CA GLU A 88 -2.42 12.18 -9.07
C GLU A 88 -3.62 11.67 -8.26
N HIS A 89 -4.33 12.55 -7.54
CA HIS A 89 -5.57 12.20 -6.85
C HIS A 89 -6.65 11.70 -7.82
N ALA A 90 -6.82 12.37 -8.95
CA ALA A 90 -7.76 11.96 -9.99
C ALA A 90 -7.41 10.59 -10.56
N ALA A 91 -6.14 10.35 -10.87
CA ALA A 91 -5.65 9.07 -11.39
C ALA A 91 -5.83 7.94 -10.36
N ASN A 92 -5.47 8.17 -9.10
CA ASN A 92 -5.63 7.19 -8.02
C ASN A 92 -7.09 6.79 -7.83
N CYS A 93 -8.01 7.77 -7.85
CA CYS A 93 -9.45 7.52 -7.74
C CYS A 93 -10.00 6.79 -8.97
N ALA A 94 -9.69 7.27 -10.18
CA ALA A 94 -10.21 6.69 -11.43
C ALA A 94 -9.75 5.23 -11.63
N THR A 95 -8.49 4.93 -11.29
CA THR A 95 -7.92 3.59 -11.44
C THR A 95 -8.62 2.56 -10.57
N HIS A 96 -9.02 2.87 -9.32
CA HIS A 96 -9.78 1.92 -8.48
C HIS A 96 -11.29 1.95 -8.72
N ALA A 97 -11.87 3.14 -8.94
CA ALA A 97 -13.32 3.29 -9.12
C ALA A 97 -13.84 2.46 -10.29
N LEU A 98 -13.05 2.35 -11.37
CA LEU A 98 -13.37 1.54 -12.55
C LEU A 98 -13.60 0.06 -12.22
N TRP A 99 -12.90 -0.49 -11.20
CA TRP A 99 -12.97 -1.91 -10.85
C TRP A 99 -14.05 -2.25 -9.83
N ILE A 100 -14.73 -1.26 -9.25
CA ILE A 100 -15.84 -1.49 -8.31
C ILE A 100 -16.95 -2.30 -8.98
N ILE A 101 -17.43 -1.86 -10.15
CA ILE A 101 -18.52 -2.55 -10.85
C ILE A 101 -18.11 -3.98 -11.26
N PRO A 102 -16.95 -4.20 -11.92
CA PRO A 102 -16.42 -5.54 -12.18
C PRO A 102 -16.30 -6.41 -10.91
N SER A 103 -15.86 -5.85 -9.77
CA SER A 103 -15.73 -6.63 -8.53
C SER A 103 -17.08 -7.08 -7.98
N ILE A 104 -18.12 -6.24 -8.05
CA ILE A 104 -19.47 -6.58 -7.60
C ILE A 104 -20.05 -7.66 -8.52
N VAL A 105 -19.97 -7.47 -9.84
CA VAL A 105 -20.43 -8.46 -10.82
C VAL A 105 -19.69 -9.78 -10.64
N GLY A 106 -18.37 -9.72 -10.45
CA GLY A 106 -17.55 -10.90 -10.23
C GLY A 106 -17.92 -11.64 -8.94
N SER A 107 -18.13 -10.91 -7.85
CA SER A 107 -18.60 -11.45 -6.57
C SER A 107 -19.97 -12.11 -6.71
N SER A 108 -20.93 -11.44 -7.37
CA SER A 108 -22.26 -12.00 -7.59
C SER A 108 -22.21 -13.27 -8.45
N ASN A 109 -21.35 -13.30 -9.47
CA ASN A 109 -21.17 -14.48 -10.33
C ASN A 109 -20.68 -15.70 -9.53
N LEU A 110 -19.69 -15.54 -8.65
CA LEU A 110 -19.23 -16.65 -7.80
C LEU A 110 -20.34 -17.15 -6.86
N TYR A 111 -21.15 -16.24 -6.30
CA TYR A 111 -22.28 -16.60 -5.45
C TYR A 111 -23.40 -17.33 -6.21
N PHE A 112 -23.68 -16.97 -7.46
CA PHE A 112 -24.69 -17.68 -8.26
C PHE A 112 -24.20 -19.02 -8.80
N LEU A 113 -22.89 -19.24 -8.87
CA LEU A 113 -22.28 -20.49 -9.30
C LEU A 113 -22.04 -21.47 -8.14
N SER A 114 -22.12 -21.03 -6.88
CA SER A 114 -21.94 -21.93 -5.74
C SER A 114 -23.11 -22.91 -5.60
N ASP A 115 -22.79 -24.18 -5.47
CA ASP A 115 -23.73 -25.29 -5.27
C ASP A 115 -23.74 -25.77 -3.82
N ASP A 116 -22.62 -25.64 -3.10
CA ASP A 116 -22.50 -26.03 -1.69
C ASP A 116 -22.20 -24.88 -0.72
N ASP A 117 -22.33 -25.17 0.58
CA ASP A 117 -22.11 -24.19 1.67
C ASP A 117 -20.67 -23.65 1.68
N TRP A 118 -19.69 -24.48 1.33
CA TRP A 118 -18.27 -24.12 1.35
C TRP A 118 -17.91 -23.21 0.18
N GLU A 119 -18.47 -23.46 -1.00
CA GLU A 119 -18.42 -22.60 -2.17
C GLU A 119 -19.11 -21.26 -1.89
N THR A 120 -20.26 -21.29 -1.23
CA THR A 120 -21.01 -20.08 -0.85
C THR A 120 -20.20 -19.21 0.12
N ILE A 121 -19.66 -19.80 1.20
CA ILE A 121 -18.83 -19.09 2.18
C ILE A 121 -17.58 -18.50 1.50
N SER A 122 -16.92 -19.29 0.65
CA SER A 122 -15.71 -18.86 -0.07
C SER A 122 -16.01 -17.72 -1.04
N ALA A 123 -17.17 -17.74 -1.71
CA ALA A 123 -17.62 -16.69 -2.61
C ALA A 123 -17.88 -15.39 -1.85
N TRP A 124 -18.54 -15.46 -0.69
CA TRP A 124 -18.76 -14.30 0.17
C TRP A 124 -17.46 -13.70 0.69
N VAL A 125 -16.58 -14.52 1.25
CA VAL A 125 -15.30 -14.07 1.82
C VAL A 125 -14.46 -13.39 0.74
N TYR A 126 -14.26 -14.05 -0.40
CA TYR A 126 -13.47 -13.50 -1.49
C TYR A 126 -14.13 -12.28 -2.12
N GLY A 127 -15.43 -12.33 -2.36
CA GLY A 127 -16.22 -11.25 -2.94
C GLY A 127 -16.22 -9.98 -2.10
N LEU A 128 -16.41 -10.10 -0.78
CA LEU A 128 -16.31 -8.98 0.16
C LEU A 128 -14.90 -8.41 0.22
N GLY A 129 -13.87 -9.26 0.18
CA GLY A 129 -12.48 -8.80 0.13
C GLY A 129 -12.18 -8.01 -1.14
N LEU A 130 -12.60 -8.54 -2.30
CA LEU A 130 -12.39 -7.92 -3.61
C LEU A 130 -13.13 -6.59 -3.74
N CYS A 131 -14.42 -6.56 -3.37
CA CYS A 131 -15.19 -5.32 -3.39
C CYS A 131 -14.64 -4.31 -2.37
N GLY A 132 -14.30 -4.76 -1.16
CA GLY A 132 -13.73 -3.94 -0.11
C GLY A 132 -12.45 -3.24 -0.55
N LEU A 133 -11.54 -3.96 -1.20
CA LEU A 133 -10.29 -3.41 -1.72
C LEU A 133 -10.52 -2.19 -2.62
N PHE A 134 -11.41 -2.30 -3.61
CA PHE A 134 -11.66 -1.20 -4.55
C PHE A 134 -12.52 -0.08 -3.96
N VAL A 135 -13.54 -0.43 -3.16
CA VAL A 135 -14.45 0.56 -2.56
C VAL A 135 -13.73 1.39 -1.51
N VAL A 136 -13.04 0.77 -0.55
CA VAL A 136 -12.36 1.49 0.54
C VAL A 136 -11.30 2.43 -0.02
N SER A 137 -10.48 1.96 -0.95
CA SER A 137 -9.45 2.77 -1.63
C SER A 137 -10.05 3.95 -2.41
N THR A 138 -11.13 3.71 -3.16
CA THR A 138 -11.82 4.79 -3.90
C THR A 138 -12.40 5.84 -2.96
N VAL A 139 -13.04 5.41 -1.87
CA VAL A 139 -13.61 6.30 -0.86
C VAL A 139 -12.50 7.13 -0.19
N PHE A 140 -11.39 6.48 0.18
CA PHE A 140 -10.22 7.15 0.75
C PHE A 140 -9.68 8.24 -0.18
N HIS A 141 -9.36 7.91 -1.44
CA HIS A 141 -8.80 8.88 -2.38
C HIS A 141 -9.78 10.00 -2.74
N THR A 142 -11.08 9.70 -2.84
CA THR A 142 -12.11 10.70 -3.12
C THR A 142 -12.25 11.70 -1.98
N ILE A 143 -12.21 11.22 -0.73
CA ILE A 143 -12.31 12.09 0.45
C ILE A 143 -11.02 12.89 0.65
N SER A 144 -9.85 12.28 0.47
CA SER A 144 -8.56 12.98 0.52
C SER A 144 -8.49 14.11 -0.52
N TRP A 145 -9.07 13.89 -1.72
CA TRP A 145 -9.16 14.93 -2.75
C TRP A 145 -10.18 16.03 -2.41
N LYS A 146 -11.44 15.68 -2.12
CA LYS A 146 -12.53 16.67 -2.04
C LYS A 146 -12.74 17.30 -0.66
N LYS A 147 -12.27 16.66 0.42
CA LYS A 147 -12.56 17.07 1.80
C LYS A 147 -11.33 16.96 2.70
N SER A 148 -10.20 17.53 2.27
CA SER A 148 -8.95 17.58 3.06
C SER A 148 -9.08 18.27 4.43
N HIS A 149 -10.15 19.04 4.66
CA HIS A 149 -10.45 19.64 5.97
C HIS A 149 -10.84 18.60 7.04
N LEU A 150 -11.30 17.41 6.65
CA LEU A 150 -11.69 16.34 7.57
C LEU A 150 -10.52 15.39 7.89
N ARG A 151 -9.44 15.94 8.46
CA ARG A 151 -8.21 15.20 8.75
C ARG A 151 -8.43 13.91 9.56
N MET A 152 -9.39 13.89 10.49
CA MET A 152 -9.71 12.68 11.27
C MET A 152 -10.33 11.57 10.41
N VAL A 153 -11.24 11.92 9.50
CA VAL A 153 -11.92 10.96 8.61
C VAL A 153 -10.93 10.43 7.59
N GLU A 154 -10.10 11.31 7.02
CA GLU A 154 -9.03 10.92 6.10
C GLU A 154 -8.06 9.93 6.76
N HIS A 155 -7.63 10.21 8.00
CA HIS A 155 -6.74 9.31 8.74
C HIS A 155 -7.37 7.93 8.98
N CYS A 156 -8.64 7.90 9.39
CA CYS A 156 -9.38 6.66 9.61
C CYS A 156 -9.53 5.85 8.32
N LEU A 157 -9.90 6.49 7.22
CA LEU A 157 -10.02 5.83 5.91
C LEU A 157 -8.68 5.35 5.38
N HIS A 158 -7.61 6.08 5.63
CA HIS A 158 -6.26 5.65 5.29
C HIS A 158 -5.85 4.40 6.09
N MET A 159 -6.24 4.30 7.37
CA MET A 159 -6.06 3.07 8.14
C MET A 159 -6.85 1.91 7.53
N PHE A 160 -8.13 2.12 7.21
CA PHE A 160 -8.95 1.08 6.58
C PHE A 160 -8.42 0.63 5.22
N ASP A 161 -7.91 1.53 4.40
CA ASP A 161 -7.30 1.23 3.10
C ASP A 161 -6.06 0.32 3.24
N ARG A 162 -5.29 0.48 4.31
CA ARG A 162 -4.15 -0.42 4.61
C ARG A 162 -4.59 -1.76 5.21
N MET A 163 -5.63 -1.74 6.05
CA MET A 163 -6.18 -2.95 6.67
C MET A 163 -6.87 -3.86 5.64
N VAL A 164 -7.56 -3.27 4.65
CA VAL A 164 -8.27 -4.05 3.64
C VAL A 164 -7.33 -4.86 2.76
N ILE A 165 -6.07 -4.44 2.60
CA ILE A 165 -5.04 -5.24 1.91
C ILE A 165 -4.77 -6.54 2.67
N TYR A 166 -4.61 -6.50 4.01
CA TYR A 166 -4.44 -7.72 4.81
C TYR A 166 -5.64 -8.65 4.69
N PHE A 167 -6.84 -8.10 4.82
CA PHE A 167 -8.07 -8.87 4.67
C PHE A 167 -8.19 -9.48 3.28
N PHE A 168 -7.90 -8.72 2.22
CA PHE A 168 -7.97 -9.18 0.84
C PHE A 168 -6.96 -10.28 0.54
N ILE A 169 -5.72 -10.21 1.05
CA ILE A 169 -4.75 -11.30 0.91
C ILE A 169 -5.31 -12.59 1.52
N ALA A 170 -5.85 -12.54 2.74
CA ALA A 170 -6.48 -13.72 3.35
C ALA A 170 -7.68 -14.23 2.55
N ALA A 171 -8.56 -13.33 2.13
CA ALA A 171 -9.74 -13.65 1.35
C ALA A 171 -9.40 -14.26 -0.02
N SER A 172 -8.31 -13.83 -0.66
CA SER A 172 -7.84 -14.38 -1.94
C SER A 172 -7.39 -15.84 -1.84
N TYR A 173 -6.90 -16.26 -0.67
CA TYR A 173 -6.50 -17.63 -0.40
C TYR A 173 -7.66 -18.52 0.06
N ALA A 174 -8.74 -17.96 0.59
CA ALA A 174 -9.84 -18.73 1.16
C ALA A 174 -10.46 -19.73 0.16
N PRO A 175 -10.82 -19.38 -1.09
CA PRO A 175 -11.39 -20.34 -2.04
C PRO A 175 -10.45 -21.52 -2.33
N TRP A 176 -9.16 -21.25 -2.52
CA TRP A 176 -8.16 -22.29 -2.76
C TRP A 176 -8.03 -23.22 -1.57
N LEU A 177 -7.88 -22.64 -0.37
CA LEU A 177 -7.70 -23.43 0.82
C LEU A 177 -8.96 -24.22 1.17
N ASN A 178 -10.15 -23.70 0.91
CA ASN A 178 -11.44 -24.30 1.26
C ASN A 178 -11.91 -25.37 0.27
N LEU A 179 -11.83 -25.09 -1.03
CA LEU A 179 -12.48 -25.88 -2.07
C LEU A 179 -11.55 -26.93 -2.71
N ARG A 180 -10.22 -26.71 -2.67
CA ARG A 180 -9.27 -27.72 -3.12
C ARG A 180 -8.89 -28.66 -1.99
N GLU A 181 -8.77 -29.94 -2.31
CA GLU A 181 -8.15 -30.93 -1.43
C GLU A 181 -6.62 -30.77 -1.46
N LEU A 182 -6.11 -30.03 -0.48
CA LEU A 182 -4.71 -29.66 -0.34
C LEU A 182 -4.07 -30.36 0.86
N GLY A 183 -4.29 -31.68 0.99
CA GLY A 183 -3.72 -32.50 2.06
C GLY A 183 -3.97 -32.00 3.49
N PRO A 184 -3.30 -32.58 4.50
CA PRO A 184 -3.48 -32.20 5.91
C PRO A 184 -3.02 -30.75 6.21
N TRP A 185 -1.97 -30.29 5.51
CA TRP A 185 -1.34 -28.99 5.77
C TRP A 185 -2.25 -27.80 5.43
N ALA A 186 -3.16 -27.93 4.46
CA ALA A 186 -4.05 -26.82 4.11
C ALA A 186 -5.04 -26.45 5.20
N SER A 187 -5.49 -27.41 6.01
CA SER A 187 -6.37 -27.12 7.15
C SER A 187 -5.70 -26.17 8.15
N HIS A 188 -4.41 -26.40 8.45
CA HIS A 188 -3.63 -25.48 9.28
C HIS A 188 -3.41 -24.13 8.61
N MET A 189 -3.18 -24.12 7.29
CA MET A 189 -2.96 -22.89 6.53
C MET A 189 -4.20 -21.99 6.50
N ARG A 190 -5.42 -22.57 6.48
CA ARG A 190 -6.69 -21.83 6.58
C ARG A 190 -6.70 -20.92 7.81
N TRP A 191 -6.35 -21.45 8.98
CA TRP A 191 -6.34 -20.66 10.22
C TRP A 191 -5.15 -19.71 10.28
N LEU A 192 -3.99 -20.15 9.82
CA LEU A 192 -2.78 -19.34 9.88
C LEU A 192 -2.90 -18.06 9.07
N VAL A 193 -3.49 -18.10 7.87
CA VAL A 193 -3.65 -16.90 7.04
C VAL A 193 -4.53 -15.85 7.72
N TRP A 194 -5.60 -16.25 8.42
CA TRP A 194 -6.45 -15.33 9.18
C TRP A 194 -5.76 -14.78 10.43
N ILE A 195 -4.92 -15.58 11.10
CA ILE A 195 -4.09 -15.09 12.20
C ILE A 195 -3.10 -14.04 11.69
N MET A 196 -2.41 -14.30 10.57
CA MET A 196 -1.51 -13.32 9.94
C MET A 196 -2.24 -12.03 9.55
N ALA A 197 -3.45 -12.14 8.97
CA ALA A 197 -4.29 -11.00 8.64
C ALA A 197 -4.65 -10.17 9.88
N SER A 198 -5.01 -10.84 10.97
CA SER A 198 -5.40 -10.21 12.23
C SER A 198 -4.22 -9.48 12.87
N VAL A 199 -3.05 -10.12 12.92
CA VAL A 199 -1.81 -9.51 13.42
C VAL A 199 -1.42 -8.30 12.57
N GLY A 200 -1.49 -8.40 11.24
CA GLY A 200 -1.23 -7.29 10.33
C GLY A 200 -2.20 -6.11 10.53
N THR A 201 -3.49 -6.41 10.70
CA THR A 201 -4.52 -5.41 10.99
C THR A 201 -4.26 -4.70 12.33
N ILE A 202 -3.93 -5.46 13.38
CA ILE A 202 -3.54 -4.92 14.68
C ILE A 202 -2.30 -4.04 14.56
N TYR A 203 -1.30 -4.47 13.78
CA TYR A 203 -0.10 -3.68 13.53
C TYR A 203 -0.44 -2.33 12.88
N VAL A 204 -1.29 -2.30 11.85
CA VAL A 204 -1.73 -1.05 11.20
C VAL A 204 -2.47 -0.15 12.20
N PHE A 205 -3.25 -0.74 13.11
CA PHE A 205 -3.99 0.00 14.12
C PHE A 205 -3.05 0.72 15.11
N PHE A 206 -1.99 0.06 15.58
CA PHE A 206 -1.08 0.63 16.60
C PHE A 206 0.09 1.44 16.04
N PHE A 207 0.66 1.03 14.91
CA PHE A 207 1.92 1.56 14.37
C PHE A 207 1.74 2.34 13.06
N HIS A 208 0.55 2.87 12.82
CA HIS A 208 0.16 3.59 11.60
C HIS A 208 1.30 4.41 10.98
N GLU A 209 1.68 4.08 9.75
CA GLU A 209 2.75 4.69 8.93
C GLU A 209 4.17 4.78 9.55
N ARG A 210 4.40 4.31 10.79
CA ARG A 210 5.71 4.46 11.45
C ARG A 210 6.80 3.63 10.78
N TYR A 211 6.53 2.36 10.49
CA TYR A 211 7.50 1.46 9.85
C TYR A 211 6.96 0.89 8.54
N LYS A 212 7.02 1.69 7.48
CA LYS A 212 6.53 1.33 6.13
C LYS A 212 7.21 0.07 5.57
N LEU A 213 8.48 -0.16 5.89
CA LEU A 213 9.21 -1.37 5.46
C LEU A 213 8.69 -2.63 6.14
N VAL A 214 8.43 -2.58 7.45
CA VAL A 214 7.89 -3.71 8.22
C VAL A 214 6.53 -4.11 7.67
N GLU A 215 5.68 -3.14 7.39
CA GLU A 215 4.36 -3.39 6.81
C GLU A 215 4.45 -4.05 5.43
N LEU A 216 5.36 -3.57 4.57
CA LEU A 216 5.61 -4.18 3.27
C LEU A 216 6.09 -5.63 3.41
N LEU A 217 7.00 -5.91 4.36
CA LEU A 217 7.46 -7.27 4.64
C LEU A 217 6.32 -8.16 5.13
N CYS A 218 5.44 -7.66 6.00
CA CYS A 218 4.27 -8.39 6.45
C CYS A 218 3.35 -8.77 5.27
N TYR A 219 3.09 -7.84 4.34
CA TYR A 219 2.31 -8.14 3.13
C TYR A 219 2.98 -9.22 2.27
N VAL A 220 4.29 -9.14 2.06
CA VAL A 220 5.04 -10.13 1.29
C VAL A 220 5.00 -11.50 1.95
N ILE A 221 5.28 -11.59 3.26
CA ILE A 221 5.26 -12.86 3.98
C ILE A 221 3.87 -13.50 3.91
N MET A 222 2.83 -12.71 4.16
CA MET A 222 1.45 -13.18 4.09
C MET A 222 1.02 -13.58 2.69
N GLY A 223 1.57 -12.93 1.66
CA GLY A 223 1.40 -13.32 0.27
C GLY A 223 2.13 -14.61 -0.08
N PHE A 224 3.38 -14.80 0.33
CA PHE A 224 4.18 -15.95 -0.11
C PHE A 224 3.91 -17.24 0.69
N PHE A 225 3.66 -17.16 1.99
CA PHE A 225 3.60 -18.35 2.84
C PHE A 225 2.45 -19.31 2.48
N PRO A 226 1.19 -18.84 2.29
CA PRO A 226 0.10 -19.71 1.85
C PRO A 226 0.30 -20.21 0.41
N ALA A 227 0.97 -19.43 -0.45
CA ALA A 227 1.25 -19.82 -1.82
C ALA A 227 2.10 -21.09 -1.90
N LEU A 228 3.02 -21.33 -0.96
CA LEU A 228 3.83 -22.56 -0.92
C LEU A 228 2.97 -23.84 -0.77
N VAL A 229 1.87 -23.75 -0.01
CA VAL A 229 0.95 -24.89 0.15
C VAL A 229 0.15 -25.09 -1.14
N ILE A 230 -0.29 -24.02 -1.79
CA ILE A 230 -1.02 -24.12 -3.06
C ILE A 230 -0.12 -24.63 -4.18
N LEU A 231 1.14 -24.21 -4.25
CA LEU A 231 2.09 -24.67 -5.27
C LEU A 231 2.50 -26.14 -5.11
N SER A 232 2.29 -26.74 -3.92
CA SER A 232 2.55 -28.17 -3.69
C SER A 232 1.35 -29.06 -4.01
N MET A 233 0.29 -28.51 -4.60
CA MET A 233 -0.92 -29.27 -4.91
C MET A 233 -0.72 -30.26 -6.08
N PRO A 234 -1.35 -31.45 -6.03
CA PRO A 234 -1.20 -32.46 -7.08
C PRO A 234 -1.86 -32.08 -8.40
N ASN A 235 -2.97 -31.32 -8.37
CA ASN A 235 -3.60 -30.79 -9.58
C ASN A 235 -3.08 -29.38 -9.87
N THR A 236 -2.28 -29.22 -10.92
CA THR A 236 -1.62 -27.95 -11.26
C THR A 236 -2.50 -26.92 -11.99
N GLU A 237 -3.79 -27.19 -12.17
CA GLU A 237 -4.73 -26.27 -12.84
C GLU A 237 -4.92 -24.99 -12.02
N GLY A 238 -4.76 -23.83 -12.68
CA GLY A 238 -4.85 -22.52 -12.05
C GLY A 238 -3.54 -21.99 -11.45
N ILE A 239 -2.48 -22.82 -11.37
CA ILE A 239 -1.18 -22.37 -10.83
C ILE A 239 -0.57 -21.26 -11.68
N TRP A 240 -0.65 -21.37 -13.01
CA TRP A 240 -0.05 -20.38 -13.90
C TRP A 240 -0.69 -19.01 -13.76
N GLU A 241 -2.01 -18.96 -13.60
CA GLU A 241 -2.77 -17.74 -13.36
C GLU A 241 -2.44 -17.14 -11.99
N LEU A 242 -2.32 -17.99 -10.96
CA LEU A 242 -1.91 -17.56 -9.62
C LEU A 242 -0.49 -16.99 -9.61
N LEU A 243 0.45 -17.66 -10.26
CA LEU A 243 1.83 -17.20 -10.41
C LEU A 243 1.89 -15.89 -11.19
N THR A 244 1.15 -15.78 -12.29
CA THR A 244 1.08 -14.57 -13.10
C THR A 244 0.54 -13.40 -12.26
N GLY A 245 -0.57 -13.59 -11.54
CA GLY A 245 -1.10 -12.56 -10.64
C GLY A 245 -0.14 -12.21 -9.49
N GLY A 246 0.56 -13.22 -8.94
CA GLY A 246 1.61 -13.03 -7.93
C GLY A 246 2.77 -12.18 -8.43
N VAL A 247 3.20 -12.39 -9.68
CA VAL A 247 4.23 -11.56 -10.34
C VAL A 247 3.72 -10.13 -10.51
N PHE A 248 2.48 -9.92 -10.93
CA PHE A 248 1.91 -8.57 -11.02
C PHE A 248 1.89 -7.87 -9.66
N TYR A 249 1.53 -8.54 -8.56
CA TYR A 249 1.64 -7.97 -7.22
C TYR A 249 3.08 -7.61 -6.86
N CYS A 250 4.04 -8.49 -7.14
CA CYS A 250 5.45 -8.24 -6.86
C CYS A 250 6.01 -7.04 -7.63
N LEU A 251 5.67 -6.93 -8.92
CA LEU A 251 6.05 -5.78 -9.75
C LEU A 251 5.37 -4.49 -9.26
N GLY A 252 4.10 -4.58 -8.85
CA GLY A 252 3.37 -3.47 -8.25
C GLY A 252 4.06 -2.89 -7.02
N MET A 253 4.67 -3.73 -6.17
CA MET A 253 5.37 -3.26 -4.97
C MET A 253 6.54 -2.31 -5.28
N VAL A 254 7.18 -2.44 -6.45
CA VAL A 254 8.23 -1.52 -6.90
C VAL A 254 7.66 -0.12 -7.07
N PHE A 255 6.48 0.01 -7.67
CA PHE A 255 5.79 1.28 -7.85
C PHE A 255 5.23 1.82 -6.54
N PHE A 256 4.73 0.95 -5.65
CA PHE A 256 4.30 1.33 -4.31
C PHE A 256 5.43 1.98 -3.51
N LYS A 257 6.64 1.42 -3.55
CA LYS A 257 7.82 1.99 -2.89
C LYS A 257 8.34 3.26 -3.58
N SER A 258 8.06 3.41 -4.87
CA SER A 258 8.49 4.56 -5.69
C SER A 258 7.54 5.76 -5.59
N ASP A 259 6.55 5.72 -4.69
CA ASP A 259 5.62 6.82 -4.45
C ASP A 259 6.34 8.14 -4.09
N GLY A 260 5.93 9.24 -4.72
CA GLY A 260 6.61 10.54 -4.63
C GLY A 260 7.98 10.64 -5.34
N THR A 261 8.45 9.56 -5.98
CA THR A 261 9.68 9.57 -6.80
C THR A 261 9.37 9.55 -8.29
N ILE A 262 8.34 8.80 -8.70
CA ILE A 262 7.88 8.69 -10.09
C ILE A 262 6.47 9.30 -10.17
N PRO A 263 6.18 10.16 -11.16
CA PRO A 263 4.84 10.73 -11.33
C PRO A 263 3.81 9.61 -11.52
N PHE A 264 2.68 9.68 -10.82
CA PHE A 264 1.61 8.68 -10.88
C PHE A 264 2.01 7.26 -10.43
N ALA A 265 3.10 7.09 -9.68
CA ALA A 265 3.55 5.77 -9.22
C ALA A 265 2.45 4.99 -8.49
N HIS A 266 1.69 5.68 -7.64
CA HIS A 266 0.58 5.08 -6.89
C HIS A 266 -0.55 4.59 -7.80
N ALA A 267 -0.93 5.38 -8.82
CA ALA A 267 -1.93 4.98 -9.81
C ALA A 267 -1.44 3.81 -10.67
N ILE A 268 -0.14 3.75 -10.98
CA ILE A 268 0.45 2.59 -11.66
C ILE A 268 0.37 1.36 -10.76
N TRP A 269 0.73 1.48 -9.49
CA TRP A 269 0.58 0.41 -8.50
C TRP A 269 -0.86 -0.13 -8.43
N HIS A 270 -1.85 0.75 -8.41
CA HIS A 270 -3.27 0.39 -8.49
C HIS A 270 -3.61 -0.49 -9.70
N LEU A 271 -3.07 -0.18 -10.88
CA LEU A 271 -3.29 -1.00 -12.07
C LEU A 271 -2.67 -2.40 -11.91
N PHE A 272 -1.44 -2.50 -11.38
CA PHE A 272 -0.81 -3.80 -11.10
C PHE A 272 -1.63 -4.63 -10.11
N VAL A 273 -2.14 -4.00 -9.04
CA VAL A 273 -3.03 -4.65 -8.06
C VAL A 273 -4.32 -5.13 -8.73
N ALA A 274 -4.94 -4.31 -9.58
CA ALA A 274 -6.17 -4.68 -10.28
C ALA A 274 -5.96 -5.83 -11.27
N PHE A 275 -4.85 -5.84 -12.03
CA PHE A 275 -4.49 -6.96 -12.89
C PHE A 275 -4.18 -8.24 -12.10
N GLY A 276 -3.47 -8.13 -10.98
CA GLY A 276 -3.24 -9.25 -10.06
C GLY A 276 -4.55 -9.82 -9.51
N ALA A 277 -5.45 -8.95 -9.04
CA ALA A 277 -6.75 -9.35 -8.52
C ALA A 277 -7.66 -9.96 -9.60
N GLY A 278 -7.64 -9.40 -10.82
CA GLY A 278 -8.39 -9.92 -11.96
C GLY A 278 -7.91 -11.30 -12.42
N THR A 279 -6.59 -11.52 -12.46
CA THR A 279 -6.02 -12.83 -12.80
C THR A 279 -6.30 -13.88 -11.73
N HIS A 280 -6.21 -13.52 -10.44
CA HIS A 280 -6.61 -14.39 -9.33
C HIS A 280 -8.11 -14.69 -9.34
N TYR A 281 -8.96 -13.69 -9.60
CA TYR A 281 -10.40 -13.88 -9.78
C TYR A 281 -10.69 -14.87 -10.91
N TYR A 282 -10.05 -14.69 -12.07
CA TYR A 282 -10.23 -15.57 -13.22
C TYR A 282 -9.84 -17.01 -12.88
N ALA A 283 -8.73 -17.21 -12.16
CA ALA A 283 -8.31 -18.54 -11.72
C ALA A 283 -9.36 -19.20 -10.80
N ILE A 284 -9.87 -18.46 -9.82
CA ILE A 284 -10.90 -18.95 -8.88
C ILE A 284 -12.17 -19.31 -9.64
N TRP A 285 -12.68 -18.39 -10.46
CA TRP A 285 -13.89 -18.63 -11.25
C TRP A 285 -13.74 -19.83 -12.19
N ARG A 286 -12.63 -19.90 -12.94
CA ARG A 286 -12.44 -20.89 -14.00
C ARG A 286 -12.13 -22.29 -13.50
N TYR A 287 -11.43 -22.43 -12.38
CA TYR A 287 -10.92 -23.71 -11.89
C TYR A 287 -11.59 -24.21 -10.61
N LEU A 288 -12.24 -23.34 -9.84
CA LEU A 288 -12.93 -23.74 -8.61
C LEU A 288 -14.46 -23.74 -8.75
N TYR A 289 -15.04 -22.79 -9.49
CA TYR A 289 -16.50 -22.65 -9.59
C TYR A 289 -17.10 -23.13 -10.92
N LEU A 290 -16.31 -23.17 -12.00
CA LEU A 290 -16.86 -23.53 -13.30
C LEU A 290 -17.03 -25.06 -13.44
N PRO A 291 -18.23 -25.59 -13.73
CA PRO A 291 -18.43 -27.03 -13.89
C PRO A 291 -17.58 -27.61 -15.02
N SER A 292 -16.97 -28.77 -14.79
CA SER A 292 -16.05 -29.46 -15.73
C SER A 292 -16.63 -29.65 -17.14
N THR A 293 -17.95 -29.82 -17.26
CA THR A 293 -18.67 -29.92 -18.54
C THR A 293 -18.64 -28.63 -19.36
N LEU A 294 -18.71 -27.48 -18.70
CA LEU A 294 -18.62 -26.16 -19.34
C LEU A 294 -17.16 -25.79 -19.61
N GLN A 295 -16.24 -26.21 -18.73
CA GLN A 295 -14.80 -26.06 -18.93
C GLN A 295 -14.35 -26.67 -20.26
N ALA A 296 -14.82 -27.89 -20.58
CA ALA A 296 -14.48 -28.62 -21.80
C ALA A 296 -15.04 -27.99 -23.09
N LYS A 297 -16.08 -27.14 -22.98
CA LYS A 297 -16.63 -26.37 -24.11
C LYS A 297 -15.82 -25.09 -24.38
N LEU A 298 -15.28 -24.45 -23.34
CA LEU A 298 -14.49 -23.23 -23.46
C LEU A 298 -13.03 -23.48 -23.85
N SER A 299 -12.53 -24.71 -23.69
CA SER A 299 -11.17 -25.11 -24.08
C SER A 299 -11.07 -25.63 -25.52
N LYS A 300 -12.18 -25.69 -26.26
CA LYS A 300 -12.24 -26.02 -27.69
C LYS A 300 -12.48 -24.77 -28.51
#